data_AF-A0A5S9MAS5-F1
#
_entry.id   AF-A0A5S9MAS5-F1
#
_cell.length_a   1.000
_cell.length_b   1.000
_cell.length_c   1.000
_cell.angle_alpha   90.00
_cell.angle_beta   90.00
_cell.angle_gamma   90.00
#
_symmetry.space_group_name_H-M   'P 1'
#
loop_
_entity.id
_entity.type
_entity.pdbx_description
1 polymer ?
#
loop_
_entity_poly.entity_id
_entity_poly.type
_entity_poly.pdbx_seq_one_letter_code
_entity_poly.pdbx_strand_id
1 'polypeptide(L)'
;MQQAAGHAFGTFEKRWLFLDTISHHVTITNVRKTRTKKRTRERINIIDQKKVAFIGAGSMAEGMIAGIVRSGQMPLGQIYATNRQNQLRLNELTKRYGIQTAAMDSFSF
;
A
#
# COMPACT_ATOMS: atom_id res chain seq x y z
N MET A 1 -9.77 -59.30 -9.35
CA MET A 1 -9.68 -58.20 -10.35
C MET A 1 -10.46 -57.04 -9.75
N GLN A 2 -9.98 -55.83 -9.44
CA GLN A 2 -8.83 -54.96 -9.78
C GLN A 2 -8.41 -54.28 -8.42
N GLN A 3 -7.16 -54.18 -7.93
CA GLN A 3 -5.94 -53.45 -8.35
C GLN A 3 -6.21 -52.00 -8.80
N ALA A 4 -5.55 -50.92 -8.37
CA ALA A 4 -4.46 -50.62 -7.42
C ALA A 4 -4.31 -49.06 -7.38
N ALA A 5 -3.30 -48.58 -6.63
CA ALA A 5 -2.79 -47.19 -6.49
C ALA A 5 -3.45 -46.33 -5.38
N GLY A 6 -2.73 -45.80 -4.40
CA GLY A 6 -1.30 -45.84 -4.14
C GLY A 6 -0.95 -45.05 -2.87
N HIS A 7 0.22 -45.39 -2.32
CA HIS A 7 1.08 -44.59 -1.45
C HIS A 7 0.58 -44.21 -0.05
N ALA A 8 0.93 -45.08 0.91
CA ALA A 8 1.23 -44.66 2.27
C ALA A 8 2.52 -43.83 2.28
N PHE A 9 2.47 -42.63 2.86
CA PHE A 9 3.64 -41.95 3.38
C PHE A 9 3.26 -41.16 4.63
N GLY A 10 3.93 -41.44 5.74
CA GLY A 10 4.19 -40.45 6.78
C GLY A 10 3.12 -40.21 7.84
N THR A 11 3.17 -41.06 8.87
CA THR A 11 3.18 -40.65 10.29
C THR A 11 3.33 -39.14 10.56
N PHE A 12 2.39 -38.54 11.31
CA PHE A 12 2.74 -37.58 12.36
C PHE A 12 1.66 -37.54 13.47
N GLU A 13 1.96 -38.33 14.50
CA GLU A 13 1.71 -38.14 15.93
C GLU A 13 0.31 -37.77 16.44
N LYS A 14 -0.40 -38.87 16.69
CA LYS A 14 -1.37 -39.09 17.77
C LYS A 14 -0.83 -38.60 19.12
N ARG A 15 -1.39 -37.54 19.73
CA ARG A 15 -1.52 -37.42 21.22
C ARG A 15 -2.31 -36.19 21.67
N TRP A 16 -3.54 -36.03 21.21
CA TRP A 16 -4.47 -35.11 21.87
C TRP A 16 -5.74 -35.91 22.16
N LEU A 17 -6.09 -36.05 23.46
CA LEU A 17 -7.23 -36.78 24.02
C LEU A 17 -6.93 -38.23 24.43
N PHE A 18 -6.21 -38.41 25.53
CA PHE A 18 -6.58 -39.47 26.48
C PHE A 18 -7.67 -38.86 27.38
N LEU A 19 -8.74 -39.63 27.62
CA LEU A 19 -9.93 -39.35 28.46
C LEU A 19 -11.08 -38.62 27.73
N ASP A 20 -12.01 -39.38 27.16
CA ASP A 20 -13.31 -39.56 27.81
C ASP A 20 -14.17 -40.61 27.10
N THR A 21 -14.18 -41.80 27.70
CA THR A 21 -15.26 -42.77 27.59
C THR A 21 -16.36 -42.28 28.53
N ILE A 22 -17.54 -41.99 27.96
CA ILE A 22 -18.86 -41.82 28.61
C ILE A 22 -19.40 -40.37 28.70
N SER A 23 -20.09 -40.00 27.61
CA SER A 23 -21.56 -39.80 27.61
C SER A 23 -22.18 -38.43 27.94
N HIS A 24 -22.95 -37.98 26.94
CA HIS A 24 -24.02 -36.98 26.90
C HIS A 24 -23.68 -35.47 26.78
N HIS A 25 -23.96 -34.98 25.57
CA HIS A 25 -24.26 -33.59 25.20
C HIS A 25 -23.12 -32.57 25.35
N VAL A 26 -22.30 -32.43 24.30
CA VAL A 26 -21.54 -31.19 24.08
C VAL A 26 -21.60 -30.81 22.60
N THR A 27 -22.35 -29.74 22.32
CA THR A 27 -22.32 -29.00 21.07
C THR A 27 -21.21 -27.95 21.11
N ILE A 28 -20.74 -27.57 19.91
CA ILE A 28 -19.83 -26.47 19.54
C ILE A 28 -18.36 -26.89 19.31
N THR A 29 -18.12 -27.21 18.04
CA THR A 29 -16.84 -27.38 17.35
C THR A 29 -16.01 -26.08 17.40
N ASN A 30 -14.89 -26.10 18.13
CA ASN A 30 -13.94 -25.00 18.14
C ASN A 30 -13.02 -25.07 16.90
N VAL A 31 -13.33 -24.28 15.87
CA VAL A 31 -12.46 -24.09 14.70
C VAL A 31 -11.28 -23.21 15.10
N ARG A 32 -10.13 -23.84 15.38
CA ARG A 32 -8.86 -23.13 15.58
C ARG A 32 -8.49 -22.39 14.30
N LYS A 33 -8.75 -21.08 14.24
CA LYS A 33 -8.22 -20.19 13.19
C LYS A 33 -6.69 -20.28 13.22
N THR A 34 -6.12 -20.90 12.21
CA THR A 34 -4.69 -20.87 11.93
C THR A 34 -4.28 -19.41 11.72
N ARG A 35 -3.43 -18.90 12.62
CA ARG A 35 -2.79 -17.59 12.50
C ARG A 35 -1.95 -17.58 11.22
N THR A 36 -2.45 -16.94 10.17
CA THR A 36 -1.64 -16.60 8.99
C THR A 36 -0.62 -15.54 9.40
N LYS A 37 0.66 -15.91 9.46
CA LYS A 37 1.78 -15.00 9.74
C LYS A 37 1.90 -14.01 8.58
N LYS A 38 1.25 -12.85 8.71
CA LYS A 38 1.28 -11.74 7.75
C LYS A 38 2.74 -11.28 7.61
N ARG A 39 3.37 -11.61 6.48
CA ARG A 39 4.76 -11.23 6.17
C ARG A 39 4.80 -9.72 5.95
N THR A 40 5.05 -8.94 6.99
CA THR A 40 5.29 -7.49 6.87
C THR A 40 6.57 -7.30 6.07
N ARG A 41 6.46 -6.96 4.78
CA ARG A 41 7.60 -6.40 4.05
C ARG A 41 7.82 -5.01 4.63
N GLU A 42 9.00 -4.75 5.20
CA GLU A 42 9.44 -3.37 5.44
C GLU A 42 9.39 -2.65 4.09
N ARG A 43 8.46 -1.71 3.95
CA ARG A 43 8.31 -0.94 2.71
C ARG A 43 9.33 0.19 2.77
N ILE A 44 10.32 0.15 1.89
CA ILE A 44 11.25 1.26 1.70
C ILE A 44 10.44 2.47 1.22
N ASN A 45 10.57 3.61 1.91
CA ASN A 45 9.93 4.86 1.52
C ASN A 45 10.74 5.53 0.41
N ILE A 46 10.37 5.29 -0.86
CA ILE A 46 11.13 5.75 -2.04
C ILE A 46 11.00 7.27 -2.26
N ILE A 47 9.97 7.90 -1.70
CA ILE A 47 9.57 9.27 -2.01
C ILE A 47 10.26 10.36 -1.18
N ASP A 48 10.77 10.03 0.01
CA ASP A 48 11.29 11.02 0.98
C ASP A 48 12.46 11.86 0.44
N GLN A 49 13.31 11.23 -0.37
CA GLN A 49 14.54 11.83 -0.89
C GLN A 49 14.44 12.17 -2.39
N LYS A 50 13.21 12.33 -2.92
CA LYS A 50 12.97 12.59 -4.35
C LYS A 50 12.23 13.90 -4.55
N LYS A 51 12.53 14.59 -5.66
CA LYS A 51 11.74 15.72 -6.16
C LYS A 51 10.76 15.19 -7.21
N VAL A 52 9.55 15.74 -7.24
CA VAL A 52 8.53 15.43 -8.26
C VAL A 52 8.15 16.70 -8.99
N ALA A 53 8.20 16.67 -10.32
CA ALA A 53 7.72 17.76 -11.15
C ALA A 53 6.56 17.35 -12.03
N PHE A 54 5.50 18.14 -12.01
CA PHE A 54 4.37 18.05 -12.90
C PHE A 54 4.61 18.96 -14.12
N ILE A 55 4.73 18.34 -15.29
CA ILE A 55 4.82 19.06 -16.56
C ILE A 55 3.39 19.37 -17.00
N GLY A 56 2.95 20.59 -16.70
CA GLY A 56 1.55 21.02 -16.80
C GLY A 56 0.94 21.36 -15.44
N ALA A 57 -0.10 22.20 -15.47
CA ALA A 57 -0.79 22.72 -14.27
C ALA A 57 -2.33 22.57 -14.37
N GLY A 58 -2.79 21.57 -15.14
CA GLY A 58 -4.22 21.28 -15.34
C GLY A 58 -4.85 20.46 -14.20
N SER A 59 -6.09 20.02 -14.39
CA SER A 59 -6.88 19.35 -13.35
C SER A 59 -6.26 18.05 -12.83
N MET A 60 -5.62 17.26 -13.70
CA MET A 60 -4.93 16.03 -13.27
C MET A 60 -3.73 16.34 -12.38
N ALA A 61 -2.92 17.34 -12.76
CA ALA A 61 -1.79 17.78 -11.95
C ALA A 61 -2.27 18.31 -10.59
N GLU A 62 -3.28 19.18 -10.58
CA GLU A 62 -3.84 19.71 -9.33
C GLU A 62 -4.42 18.61 -8.43
N GLY A 63 -5.14 17.64 -8.99
CA GLY A 63 -5.68 16.51 -8.22
C GLY A 63 -4.57 15.68 -7.55
N MET A 64 -3.49 15.40 -8.29
CA MET A 64 -2.32 14.69 -7.73
C MET A 64 -1.62 15.52 -6.66
N ILE A 65 -1.36 16.81 -6.92
CA ILE A 65 -0.74 17.74 -5.97
C ILE A 65 -1.58 17.81 -4.70
N ALA A 66 -2.89 18.01 -4.81
CA ALA A 66 -3.81 18.08 -3.68
C ALA A 66 -3.78 16.78 -2.86
N GLY A 67 -3.73 15.62 -3.53
CA GLY A 67 -3.61 14.32 -2.87
C GLY A 67 -2.32 14.18 -2.06
N ILE A 68 -1.17 14.55 -2.65
CA ILE A 68 0.15 14.46 -2.00
C ILE A 68 0.26 15.45 -0.84
N VAL A 69 -0.18 16.70 -1.05
CA VAL A 69 -0.17 17.74 -0.02
C VAL A 69 -1.05 17.32 1.16
N ARG A 70 -2.25 16.80 0.89
CA ARG A 70 -3.17 16.31 1.92
C ARG A 70 -2.62 15.09 2.66
N SER A 71 -1.88 14.21 1.98
CA SER A 71 -1.32 13.01 2.62
C SER A 71 -0.09 13.32 3.48
N GLY A 72 0.56 14.48 3.28
CA GLY A 72 1.75 14.89 4.02
C GLY A 72 2.96 13.99 3.78
N GLN A 73 2.94 13.19 2.70
CA GLN A 73 3.95 12.17 2.42
C GLN A 73 5.25 12.73 1.83
N MET A 74 5.24 14.00 1.40
CA MET A 74 6.39 14.65 0.81
C MET A 74 6.42 16.14 1.20
N PRO A 75 7.58 16.68 1.59
CA PRO A 75 7.79 18.11 1.77
C PRO A 75 7.33 18.95 0.57
N LEU A 76 6.65 20.07 0.85
CA LEU A 76 6.11 20.95 -0.19
C LEU A 76 7.20 21.50 -1.14
N GLY A 77 8.40 21.72 -0.61
CA GLY A 77 9.57 22.16 -1.40
C GLY A 77 10.12 21.12 -2.39
N GLN A 78 9.64 19.88 -2.34
CA GLN A 78 9.98 18.82 -3.29
C GLN A 78 8.91 18.63 -4.37
N ILE A 79 7.79 19.37 -4.29
CA ILE A 79 6.71 19.34 -5.29
C ILE A 79 6.87 20.54 -6.21
N TYR A 80 6.96 20.29 -7.51
CA TYR A 80 7.09 21.31 -8.54
C TYR A 80 5.97 21.19 -9.57
N ALA A 81 5.44 22.31 -10.05
CA ALA A 81 4.56 22.34 -11.22
C ALA A 81 5.02 23.40 -12.22
N THR A 82 4.93 23.08 -13.51
CA THR A 82 5.32 23.97 -14.59
C THR A 82 4.21 24.16 -15.59
N ASN A 83 4.18 25.32 -16.24
CA ASN A 83 3.25 25.58 -17.33
C ASN A 83 3.87 26.59 -18.30
N ARG A 84 3.56 26.45 -19.60
CA ARG A 84 4.13 27.31 -20.65
C ARG A 84 3.46 28.67 -20.73
N GLN A 85 2.13 28.71 -20.63
CA GLN A 85 1.37 29.91 -21.03
C GLN A 85 0.53 30.54 -19.91
N ASN A 86 0.30 29.84 -18.80
CA ASN A 86 -0.61 30.32 -17.76
C ASN A 86 0.10 30.53 -16.42
N GLN A 87 0.67 31.72 -16.25
CA GLN A 87 1.35 32.15 -15.02
C GLN A 87 0.37 32.37 -13.87
N LEU A 88 -0.85 32.83 -14.15
CA LEU A 88 -1.90 32.98 -13.13
C LEU A 88 -2.18 31.63 -12.47
N ARG A 89 -2.27 30.57 -13.26
CA ARG A 89 -2.48 29.21 -12.76
C ARG A 89 -1.33 28.71 -11.90
N LEU A 90 -0.09 29.03 -12.24
CA LEU A 90 1.07 28.69 -11.40
C LEU A 90 1.02 29.43 -10.06
N ASN A 91 0.70 30.73 -10.08
CA ASN A 91 0.52 31.53 -8.88
C ASN A 91 -0.61 30.98 -7.98
N GLU A 92 -1.72 30.54 -8.56
CA GLU A 92 -2.79 29.86 -7.82
C GLU A 92 -2.29 28.60 -7.12
N LEU A 93 -1.57 27.72 -7.83
CA LEU A 93 -1.05 26.49 -7.24
C LEU A 93 -0.06 26.75 -6.11
N THR A 94 0.85 27.72 -6.27
CA THR A 94 1.77 28.13 -5.20
C THR A 94 1.01 28.69 -4.00
N LYS A 95 0.04 29.59 -4.20
CA LYS A 95 -0.76 30.15 -3.09
C LYS A 95 -1.62 29.11 -2.39
N ARG A 96 -2.21 28.18 -3.13
CA ARG A 96 -3.17 27.21 -2.61
C ARG A 96 -2.51 26.03 -1.91
N TYR A 97 -1.38 25.56 -2.43
CA TYR A 97 -0.73 24.33 -1.97
C TYR A 97 0.67 24.54 -1.37
N GLY A 98 1.25 25.74 -1.50
CA GLY A 98 2.61 26.03 -1.01
C GLY A 98 3.72 25.33 -1.78
N ILE A 99 3.44 24.88 -3.01
CA ILE A 99 4.41 24.16 -3.85
C ILE A 99 5.26 25.11 -4.69
N GLN A 100 6.38 24.60 -5.19
CA GLN A 100 7.24 25.33 -6.12
C GLN A 100 6.62 25.37 -7.51
N THR A 101 6.69 26.52 -8.18
CA THR A 101 6.25 26.64 -9.57
C THR A 101 7.24 27.43 -10.40
N ALA A 102 7.32 27.13 -11.69
CA ALA A 102 8.10 27.92 -12.63
C ALA A 102 7.47 27.90 -14.04
N ALA A 103 7.77 28.92 -14.84
CA ALA A 103 7.50 28.87 -16.27
C ALA A 103 8.33 27.75 -16.90
N MET A 104 7.76 27.07 -17.91
CA MET A 104 8.41 25.93 -18.58
C MET A 104 9.84 26.25 -19.04
N ASP A 105 10.05 27.43 -19.63
CA ASP A 105 11.35 27.85 -20.19
C ASP A 105 12.40 28.18 -19.12
N SER A 106 11.96 28.42 -17.87
CA SER A 106 12.82 28.76 -16.73
C SER A 106 13.00 27.61 -15.74
N PHE A 107 12.39 26.45 -16.01
CA PHE A 107 12.36 25.36 -15.04
C PHE A 107 13.71 24.63 -14.99
N SER A 108 14.32 24.61 -13.81
CA SER A 108 15.59 23.92 -13.53
C SER A 108 15.47 23.12 -12.23
N PHE A 109 16.21 22.02 -12.13
CA PHE A 109 16.14 21.04 -11.03
C PHE A 109 17.31 21.13 -10.04
#